data_AF-A0A016UKI2-F1
#
_entry.id   AF-A0A016UKI2-F1
#
_cell.length_a   1.000
_cell.length_b   1.000
_cell.length_c   1.000
_cell.angle_alpha   90.00
_cell.angle_beta   90.00
_cell.angle_gamma   90.00
#
_symmetry.space_group_name_H-M   'P 1'
#
loop_
_entity.id
_entity.type
_entity.pdbx_description
1 polymer ?
#
loop_
_entity_poly.entity_id
_entity_poly.type
_entity_poly.pdbx_seq_one_letter_code
_entity_poly.pdbx_strand_id
1 'polypeptide(L)' 'METYVNMAYAHTTGVGCAVKECDSKGNIQVQCGYVMDDQLSEGDVIYEAGKTCSKCAKSLSMKCSHLGGLCVP' A
#
# COMPACT_ATOMS: atom_id res chain seq x y z
N MET A 1 1.53 14.37 -5.04
CA MET A 1 1.19 13.27 -4.13
C MET A 1 2.48 12.60 -3.71
N GLU A 2 2.78 12.60 -2.42
CA GLU A 2 4.01 12.04 -1.87
C GLU A 2 4.06 10.51 -2.05
N THR A 3 5.22 9.95 -2.38
CA THR A 3 5.35 8.53 -2.77
C THR A 3 4.95 7.56 -1.66
N TYR A 4 5.13 7.96 -0.39
CA TYR A 4 4.78 7.12 0.77
C TYR A 4 3.28 6.84 0.88
N VAL A 5 2.43 7.71 0.31
CA VAL A 5 0.97 7.63 0.45
C VAL A 5 0.44 6.34 -0.17
N ASN A 6 0.83 6.03 -1.41
CA ASN A 6 0.41 4.80 -2.08
C ASN A 6 0.88 3.53 -1.35
N MET A 7 2.05 3.60 -0.71
CA MET A 7 2.64 2.48 0.04
C MET A 7 1.94 2.24 1.38
N ALA A 8 1.50 3.30 2.05
CA ALA A 8 0.91 3.23 3.38
C ALA A 8 -0.63 3.16 3.36
N TYR A 9 -1.25 3.35 2.19
CA TYR A 9 -2.70 3.36 2.07
C TYR A 9 -3.31 2.01 2.44
N ALA A 10 -4.19 2.00 3.45
CA ALA A 10 -4.72 0.77 4.04
C ALA A 10 -5.60 -0.05 3.07
N HIS A 11 -6.12 0.58 2.01
CA HIS A 11 -6.94 -0.06 0.98
C HIS A 11 -6.15 -0.42 -0.28
N THR A 12 -4.82 -0.25 -0.27
CA THR A 12 -3.97 -0.84 -1.32
C THR A 12 -3.92 -2.35 -1.15
N THR A 13 -4.41 -3.09 -2.13
CA THR A 13 -4.51 -4.57 -2.08
C THR A 13 -3.42 -5.27 -2.88
N GLY A 14 -2.68 -4.53 -3.71
CA GLY A 14 -1.62 -5.09 -4.53
C GLY A 14 -0.58 -4.06 -4.91
N VAL A 15 0.63 -4.54 -5.16
CA VAL A 15 1.75 -3.75 -5.68
C VAL A 15 2.47 -4.56 -6.76
N GLY A 16 2.81 -3.89 -7.85
CA GLY A 16 3.65 -4.44 -8.93
C GLY A 16 4.73 -3.44 -9.29
N CYS A 17 5.97 -3.88 -9.36
CA CYS A 17 7.11 -3.00 -9.67
C CYS A 17 7.86 -3.49 -10.91
N ALA A 18 8.40 -2.54 -11.67
CA ALA A 18 9.33 -2.76 -12.76
C ALA A 18 10.66 -2.08 -12.45
N VAL A 19 11.75 -2.76 -12.80
CA VAL A 19 13.12 -2.25 -12.66
C VAL A 19 13.72 -2.19 -14.05
N LYS A 20 14.36 -1.06 -14.37
CA LYS A 20 15.06 -0.88 -15.64
C LYS A 20 16.39 -0.17 -15.43
N GLU A 21 17.46 -0.82 -15.87
CA GLU A 21 18.76 -0.18 -16.05
C GLU A 21 18.66 0.77 -17.25
N CYS A 22 19.03 2.03 -17.02
CA CYS A 22 19.01 3.09 -18.02
C CYS A 22 20.45 3.55 -18.26
N ASP A 23 21.23 2.71 -18.94
CA ASP A 23 22.68 2.92 -19.16
C ASP A 23 23.01 4.31 -19.72
N SER A 24 22.21 4.80 -20.66
CA SER A 24 22.37 6.15 -21.25
C SER A 24 22.20 7.30 -20.24
N LYS A 25 21.59 7.03 -19.09
CA LYS A 25 21.41 7.98 -17.96
C LYS A 25 22.28 7.62 -16.76
N GLY A 26 23.04 6.51 -16.80
CA GLY A 26 23.87 6.05 -15.69
C GLY A 26 23.09 5.74 -14.41
N ASN A 27 21.81 5.34 -14.52
CA ASN A 27 20.97 5.08 -13.35
C ASN A 27 20.04 3.87 -13.53
N ILE A 28 19.49 3.41 -12.41
CA ILE A 28 18.44 2.40 -12.36
C ILE A 28 17.12 3.12 -12.07
N GLN A 29 16.10 2.87 -12.89
CA GLN A 29 14.75 3.35 -12.63
C GLN A 29 13.91 2.22 -12.06
N VAL A 30 13.21 2.53 -10.97
CA VAL A 30 12.24 1.64 -10.34
C VAL A 30 10.89 2.33 -10.37
N GLN A 31 9.89 1.65 -10.91
CA GLN A 31 8.52 2.17 -10.95
C GLN A 31 7.56 1.12 -10.40
N CYS A 32 6.77 1.51 -9.40
CA CYS A 32 5.74 0.67 -8.80
C CYS A 32 4.35 1.22 -9.10
N GLY A 33 3.45 0.33 -9.53
CA GLY A 33 2.02 0.55 -9.57
C GLY A 33 1.34 -0.11 -8.37
N TYR A 34 0.24 0.49 -7.92
CA TYR A 34 -0.52 0.04 -6.75
C TYR A 34 -1.97 -0.19 -7.18
N VAL A 35 -2.56 -1.29 -6.72
CA VAL A 35 -3.97 -1.60 -6.93
C VAL A 35 -4.74 -1.04 -5.74
N MET A 36 -5.66 -0.13 -6.02
CA MET A 36 -6.49 0.55 -5.03
C MET A 36 -7.94 0.49 -5.52
N ASP A 37 -8.89 0.24 -4.62
CA ASP A 37 -10.31 0.20 -4.95
C ASP A 37 -10.86 1.61 -5.25
N ASP A 38 -10.31 2.63 -4.57
CA ASP A 38 -10.68 4.03 -4.72
C ASP A 38 -9.47 4.90 -5.09
N GLN A 39 -9.71 5.97 -5.85
CA GLN A 39 -8.68 6.96 -6.18
C GLN A 39 -8.46 7.91 -5.02
N LEU A 40 -7.23 7.94 -4.49
CA LEU A 40 -6.82 8.87 -3.43
C LEU A 40 -6.80 10.32 -3.89
N SER A 41 -7.42 11.18 -3.09
CA SER A 41 -7.50 12.63 -3.25
C SER A 41 -6.85 13.35 -2.07
N GLU A 42 -6.64 14.66 -2.22
CA GLU A 42 -6.12 15.49 -1.14
C GLU A 42 -7.12 15.54 0.03
N GLY A 43 -6.61 15.31 1.25
CA GLY A 43 -7.42 15.26 2.46
C GLY A 43 -7.90 13.86 2.87
N ASP A 44 -7.72 12.85 2.00
CA ASP A 44 -8.10 11.48 2.33
C ASP A 44 -7.23 10.88 3.45
N VAL A 45 -7.85 10.04 4.26
CA VAL A 45 -7.18 9.33 5.36
C VAL A 45 -6.44 8.12 4.79
N ILE A 46 -5.12 8.12 4.93
CA ILE A 46 -4.24 7.06 4.40
C ILE A 46 -4.44 5.75 5.16
N TYR A 47 -4.59 5.83 6.48
CA TYR A 47 -4.91 4.70 7.34
C TYR A 47 -5.57 5.21 8.63
N GLU A 48 -6.39 4.37 9.24
CA GLU A 48 -7.00 4.71 10.52
C GLU A 48 -6.03 4.41 11.68
N ALA A 49 -5.75 5.41 12.50
CA ALA A 49 -4.98 5.22 13.72
C ALA A 49 -5.76 4.36 14.74
N GLY A 50 -5.06 3.46 15.43
CA GLY A 50 -5.66 2.63 16.47
C GLY A 50 -4.81 1.43 16.85
N LYS A 51 -5.37 0.54 17.68
CA LYS A 51 -4.72 -0.74 18.02
C LYS A 51 -4.58 -1.59 16.76
N THR A 52 -3.37 -2.02 16.45
CA THR A 52 -3.04 -2.87 15.30
C THR A 52 -3.99 -4.07 15.21
N CYS A 53 -4.45 -4.37 13.99
CA CYS A 53 -5.39 -5.44 13.67
C CYS A 53 -6.79 -5.39 14.33
N SER A 54 -7.10 -4.38 15.16
CA SER A 54 -8.39 -4.31 15.87
C SER A 54 -9.62 -4.20 14.95
N LYS A 55 -9.40 -3.80 13.69
CA LYS A 55 -10.45 -3.65 12.67
C LYS A 55 -10.40 -4.70 11.55
N CYS A 56 -9.46 -5.66 11.54
CA CYS A 56 -9.38 -6.66 10.46
C CYS A 56 -10.66 -7.49 10.32
N ALA A 57 -11.22 -7.98 11.43
CA ALA A 57 -12.44 -8.80 11.38
C ALA A 57 -13.69 -8.00 10.97
N LYS A 58 -13.66 -6.66 11.09
CA LYS A 58 -14.77 -5.78 10.70
C LYS A 58 -14.73 -5.43 9.21
N SER A 59 -13.55 -5.44 8.62
CA SER A 59 -13.33 -5.18 7.20
C SER A 59 -13.17 -6.52 6.48
N LEU A 60 -14.20 -6.96 5.75
CA LEU A 60 -14.07 -8.00 4.72
C LEU A 60 -13.68 -9.42 5.21
N SER A 61 -14.01 -9.79 6.45
CA SER A 61 -13.67 -11.11 7.03
C SER A 61 -12.17 -11.43 7.07
N MET A 62 -11.32 -10.41 7.10
CA MET A 62 -9.88 -10.58 7.14
C MET A 62 -9.38 -10.92 8.55
N LYS A 63 -8.26 -11.63 8.62
CA LYS A 63 -7.54 -11.99 9.85
C LYS A 63 -6.30 -11.12 10.00
N CYS A 64 -5.83 -10.98 11.23
CA CYS A 64 -4.50 -10.41 11.46
C CYS A 64 -3.45 -11.39 10.93
N SER A 65 -2.47 -10.90 10.18
CA SER A 65 -1.36 -11.71 9.70
C SER A 65 -0.63 -12.37 10.88
N HIS A 66 0.00 -13.53 10.64
CA HIS A 66 0.80 -14.19 11.67
C HIS A 66 1.99 -13.33 12.15
N LEU A 67 2.52 -12.47 11.28
CA LEU A 67 3.58 -11.50 11.60
C LEU A 67 3.03 -10.26 12.34
N GLY A 68 1.71 -10.17 12.52
CA GLY A 68 1.04 -8.97 12.99
C GLY A 68 1.04 -7.86 11.94
N GLY A 69 0.59 -6.67 12.34
CA GLY A 69 0.73 -5.44 11.54
C GLY A 69 -0.30 -5.24 10.41
N LEU A 70 -0.72 -6.32 9.74
CA LEU A 70 -1.54 -6.25 8.52
C LEU A 70 -2.76 -7.17 8.60
N CYS A 71 -3.81 -6.79 7.86
CA CYS A 71 -4.99 -7.63 7.62
C CYS A 71 -4.79 -8.45 6.35
N VAL A 72 -5.07 -9.75 6.40
CA VAL A 72 -4.96 -10.70 5.28
C VAL A 72 -6.21 -11.57 5.21
N PRO A 73 -6.60 -12.09 4.03
CA PRO A 73 -7.68 -13.08 3.91
C PRO A 73 -7.51 -14.30 4.84
#